data_AF-A0A6G1ATU0-F1
#
_entry.id   AF-A0A6G1ATU0-F1
#
_cell.length_a   1.000
_cell.length_b   1.000
_cell.length_c   1.000
_cell.angle_alpha   90.00
_cell.angle_beta   90.00
_cell.angle_gamma   90.00
#
_symmetry.space_group_name_H-M   'P 1'
#
loop_
_entity.id
_entity.type
_entity.pdbx_description
1 polymer ?
#
loop_
_entity_poly.entity_id
_entity_poly.type
_entity_poly.pdbx_seq_one_letter_code
_entity_poly.pdbx_strand_id
1 'polypeptide(L)'
;SLYQARCRHLQPRWADFPARVLDVGFAGRWWVLAARMHDCDVNDDEFLHLPAHLRVVGPQQLRSEANERLFDEKYRPVVLTDDQVDQALWEEQVLQKEKKDRLALSQADSLVRPEAPR
;
A
#
# COMPACT_ATOMS: atom_id res chain seq x y z
N SER A 1 44.85 -29.84 -29.42
CA SER A 1 44.54 -30.07 -27.98
C SER A 1 45.75 -29.64 -27.17
N LEU A 2 45.58 -28.71 -26.22
CA LEU A 2 46.68 -28.03 -25.50
C LEU A 2 47.28 -28.90 -24.38
N TYR A 3 48.60 -28.82 -24.17
CA TYR A 3 49.31 -29.53 -23.10
C TYR A 3 48.76 -29.18 -21.70
N GLN A 4 48.38 -27.92 -21.48
CA GLN A 4 47.87 -27.43 -20.19
C GLN A 4 46.63 -28.20 -19.71
N ALA A 5 45.71 -28.55 -20.61
CA ALA A 5 44.50 -29.30 -20.27
C ALA A 5 44.76 -30.80 -20.02
N ARG A 6 45.92 -31.32 -20.46
CA ARG A 6 46.29 -32.75 -20.37
C ARG A 6 47.31 -33.04 -19.26
N CYS A 7 48.04 -32.03 -18.80
CA CYS A 7 49.07 -32.21 -17.77
C CYS A 7 48.44 -32.62 -16.44
N ARG A 8 48.77 -33.81 -15.94
CA ARG A 8 48.29 -34.36 -14.67
C ARG A 8 48.62 -33.46 -13.47
N HIS A 9 49.76 -32.77 -13.50
CA HIS A 9 50.19 -31.89 -12.42
C HIS A 9 49.41 -30.57 -12.36
N LEU A 10 48.69 -30.22 -13.43
CA LEU A 10 47.80 -29.04 -13.49
C LEU A 10 46.34 -29.39 -13.20
N GLN A 11 46.02 -30.67 -12.98
CA GLN A 11 44.65 -31.10 -12.68
C GLN A 11 44.25 -30.69 -11.26
N PRO A 12 42.94 -30.45 -11.02
CA PRO A 12 42.42 -30.19 -9.68
C PRO A 12 42.79 -31.30 -8.70
N ARG A 13 43.08 -30.92 -7.45
CA ARG A 13 43.32 -31.89 -6.39
C ARG A 13 41.98 -32.43 -5.88
N TRP A 14 41.99 -33.66 -5.37
CA TRP A 14 40.82 -34.24 -4.69
C TRP A 14 40.33 -33.39 -3.51
N ALA A 15 41.23 -32.71 -2.81
CA ALA A 15 40.88 -31.78 -1.74
C ALA A 15 40.11 -30.54 -2.22
N ASP A 16 40.32 -30.11 -3.48
CA ASP A 16 39.65 -28.94 -4.06
C ASP A 16 38.28 -29.28 -4.67
N PHE A 17 38.00 -30.59 -4.83
CA PHE A 17 36.81 -31.07 -5.52
C PHE A 17 35.50 -30.55 -4.90
N PRO A 18 35.30 -30.55 -3.56
CA PRO A 18 34.06 -30.06 -2.97
C PRO A 18 33.75 -28.59 -3.30
N ALA A 19 34.78 -27.73 -3.38
CA ALA A 19 34.62 -26.32 -3.70
C ALA A 19 34.28 -26.05 -5.18
N ARG A 20 34.46 -27.06 -6.05
CA ARG A 20 34.18 -26.97 -7.50
C ARG A 20 32.82 -27.55 -7.87
N VAL A 21 32.13 -28.20 -6.94
CA VAL A 21 30.76 -28.69 -7.16
C VAL A 21 29.81 -27.49 -7.23
N LEU A 22 29.03 -27.41 -8.32
CA LEU A 22 28.10 -26.31 -8.56
C LEU A 22 26.72 -26.56 -7.96
N ASP A 23 26.24 -27.79 -8.00
CA ASP A 23 24.90 -28.18 -7.55
C ASP A 23 24.86 -29.67 -7.15
N VAL A 24 23.86 -30.04 -6.38
CA VAL A 24 23.55 -31.40 -5.96
C VAL A 24 22.14 -31.76 -6.45
N GLY A 25 22.07 -32.77 -7.31
CA GLY A 25 20.81 -33.32 -7.82
C GLY A 25 20.36 -34.52 -7.00
N PHE A 26 19.24 -34.41 -6.30
CA PHE A 26 18.67 -35.51 -5.50
C PHE A 26 17.15 -35.45 -5.53
N ALA A 27 16.46 -36.61 -5.57
CA ALA A 27 15.00 -36.69 -5.62
C ALA A 27 14.35 -35.89 -6.78
N GLY A 28 14.97 -35.96 -7.97
CA GLY A 28 14.44 -35.33 -9.18
C GLY A 28 14.55 -33.80 -9.22
N ARG A 29 15.32 -33.19 -8.32
CA ARG A 29 15.55 -31.73 -8.28
C ARG A 29 17.02 -31.38 -8.13
N TRP A 30 17.39 -30.23 -8.68
CA TRP A 30 18.66 -29.55 -8.47
C TRP A 30 18.49 -28.55 -7.33
N TRP A 31 19.13 -28.81 -6.19
CA TRP A 31 18.81 -28.11 -4.94
C TRP A 31 19.36 -26.68 -4.90
N VAL A 32 20.59 -26.46 -5.38
CA VAL A 32 21.20 -25.13 -5.41
C VAL A 32 20.50 -24.26 -6.44
N LEU A 33 20.21 -24.79 -7.63
CA LEU A 33 19.46 -24.07 -8.65
C LEU A 33 18.06 -23.71 -8.17
N ALA A 34 17.32 -24.64 -7.56
CA ALA A 34 15.98 -24.38 -7.05
C ALA A 34 15.98 -23.28 -5.97
N ALA A 35 16.96 -23.30 -5.06
CA ALA A 35 17.11 -22.26 -4.05
C ALA A 35 17.43 -20.89 -4.65
N ARG A 36 18.31 -20.83 -5.67
CA ARG A 36 18.66 -19.57 -6.36
C ARG A 36 17.54 -19.01 -7.22
N MET A 37 16.66 -19.88 -7.73
CA MET A 37 15.52 -19.50 -8.57
C MET A 37 14.27 -19.14 -7.76
N HIS A 38 14.29 -19.28 -6.42
CA HIS A 38 13.11 -19.07 -5.58
C HIS A 38 12.57 -17.64 -5.66
N ASP A 39 13.44 -16.64 -5.55
CA ASP A 39 13.10 -15.20 -5.55
C ASP A 39 13.76 -14.44 -6.72
N CYS A 40 13.82 -15.07 -7.90
CA CYS A 40 14.58 -14.52 -9.04
C CYS A 40 14.00 -13.23 -9.64
N ASP A 41 12.76 -12.89 -9.30
CA ASP A 41 12.05 -11.68 -9.71
C ASP A 41 12.19 -10.53 -8.68
N VAL A 42 12.69 -10.82 -7.48
CA VAL A 42 12.91 -9.82 -6.43
C VAL A 42 14.30 -9.20 -6.58
N ASN A 43 14.36 -7.86 -6.62
CA ASN A 43 15.59 -7.10 -6.65
C ASN A 43 15.75 -6.24 -5.39
N ASP A 44 16.42 -6.78 -4.37
CA ASP A 44 16.60 -6.10 -3.07
C ASP A 44 17.31 -4.73 -3.18
N ASP A 45 18.18 -4.56 -4.19
CA ASP A 45 18.94 -3.33 -4.39
C ASP A 45 18.02 -2.13 -4.68
N GLU A 46 16.87 -2.36 -5.30
CA GLU A 46 15.88 -1.31 -5.57
C GLU A 46 15.34 -0.71 -4.26
N PHE A 47 15.24 -1.50 -3.21
CA PHE A 47 14.58 -1.13 -1.95
C PHE A 47 15.54 -0.58 -0.88
N LEU A 48 16.84 -0.43 -1.18
CA LEU A 48 17.84 0.05 -0.21
C LEU A 48 17.56 1.44 0.36
N HIS A 49 16.83 2.28 -0.38
CA HIS A 49 16.41 3.61 0.05
C HIS A 49 15.30 3.58 1.12
N LEU A 50 14.66 2.43 1.34
CA LEU A 50 13.60 2.28 2.32
C LEU A 50 14.14 2.00 3.74
N PRO A 51 13.45 2.49 4.79
CA PRO A 51 13.71 2.12 6.17
C PRO A 51 13.73 0.59 6.37
N ALA A 52 14.50 0.12 7.36
CA ALA A 52 14.68 -1.32 7.61
C ALA A 52 13.37 -2.10 7.78
N HIS A 53 12.36 -1.50 8.42
CA HIS A 53 11.07 -2.14 8.66
C HIS A 53 10.21 -2.32 7.40
N LEU A 54 10.51 -1.63 6.30
CA LEU A 54 9.82 -1.77 5.01
C LEU A 54 10.55 -2.69 4.02
N ARG A 55 11.80 -3.09 4.33
CA ARG A 55 12.60 -4.00 3.49
C ARG A 55 12.37 -5.48 3.80
N VAL A 56 11.58 -5.78 4.84
CA VAL A 56 11.31 -7.15 5.27
C VAL A 56 9.91 -7.54 4.84
N VAL A 57 9.80 -8.60 4.05
CA VAL A 57 8.51 -9.19 3.64
C VAL A 57 8.27 -10.49 4.40
N GLY A 58 7.20 -10.54 5.18
CA GLY A 58 6.76 -11.72 5.91
C GLY A 58 5.80 -12.60 5.09
N PRO A 59 5.73 -13.92 5.34
CA PRO A 59 4.82 -14.82 4.60
C PRO A 59 3.33 -14.43 4.71
N GLN A 60 2.92 -13.79 5.80
CA GLN A 60 1.53 -13.32 5.96
C GLN A 60 1.22 -12.10 5.09
N GLN A 61 2.21 -11.28 4.77
CA GLN A 61 2.04 -10.08 3.93
C GLN A 61 1.83 -10.42 2.45
N LEU A 62 2.26 -11.62 2.04
CA LEU A 62 2.03 -12.15 0.69
C LEU A 62 0.61 -12.73 0.50
N ARG A 63 -0.19 -12.84 1.58
CA ARG A 63 -1.57 -13.34 1.52
C ARG A 63 -2.55 -12.17 1.44
N SER A 64 -3.33 -12.11 0.37
CA SER A 64 -4.22 -10.97 0.10
C SER A 64 -5.51 -10.94 0.93
N GLU A 65 -5.92 -12.08 1.51
CA GLU A 65 -7.21 -12.25 2.21
C GLU A 65 -7.51 -11.13 3.22
N ALA A 66 -6.54 -10.77 4.07
CA ALA A 66 -6.72 -9.72 5.06
C ALA A 66 -6.85 -8.32 4.44
N ASN A 67 -6.07 -8.05 3.38
CA ASN A 67 -6.09 -6.77 2.67
C ASN A 67 -7.42 -6.57 1.92
N GLU A 68 -7.92 -7.63 1.29
CA GLU A 68 -9.22 -7.63 0.61
C GLU A 68 -10.37 -7.37 1.60
N ARG A 69 -10.36 -8.03 2.76
CA ARG A 69 -11.37 -7.79 3.79
C ARG A 69 -11.36 -6.34 4.28
N LEU A 70 -10.17 -5.79 4.56
CA LEU A 70 -10.03 -4.39 4.97
C LEU A 70 -10.46 -3.41 3.86
N PHE A 71 -10.24 -3.78 2.60
CA PHE A 71 -10.72 -3.00 1.46
C PHE A 71 -12.25 -2.95 1.41
N ASP A 72 -12.93 -4.07 1.65
CA ASP A 72 -14.40 -4.12 1.69
C ASP A 72 -14.99 -3.34 2.86
N GLU A 73 -14.33 -3.40 4.03
CA GLU A 73 -14.73 -2.66 5.24
C GLU A 73 -14.78 -1.15 5.01
N LYS A 74 -13.95 -0.61 4.10
CA LYS A 74 -13.97 0.81 3.71
C LYS A 74 -15.33 1.28 3.17
N TYR A 75 -16.08 0.39 2.52
CA TYR A 75 -17.40 0.72 1.94
C TYR A 75 -18.54 0.61 2.95
N ARG A 76 -18.25 0.23 4.20
CA ARG A 76 -19.26 0.13 5.23
C ARG A 76 -19.87 1.50 5.51
N PRO A 77 -21.21 1.65 5.48
CA PRO A 77 -21.84 2.93 5.73
C PRO A 77 -21.55 3.40 7.16
N VAL A 78 -21.31 4.70 7.30
CA VAL A 78 -21.21 5.34 8.61
C VAL A 78 -22.62 5.40 9.21
N VAL A 79 -22.77 4.81 10.40
CA VAL A 79 -24.03 4.85 11.15
C VAL A 79 -23.99 6.07 12.07
N LEU A 80 -24.93 7.00 11.87
CA LEU A 80 -25.12 8.15 12.74
C LEU A 80 -26.02 7.77 13.92
N THR A 81 -25.71 8.30 15.10
CA THR A 81 -26.58 8.21 16.27
C THR A 81 -27.72 9.23 16.17
N ASP A 82 -28.84 8.95 16.84
CA ASP A 82 -30.00 9.85 16.83
C ASP A 82 -29.62 11.26 17.29
N ASP A 83 -28.77 11.39 18.31
CA ASP A 83 -28.25 12.68 18.80
C ASP A 83 -27.50 13.48 17.70
N GLN A 84 -26.74 12.80 16.84
CA GLN A 84 -26.01 13.45 15.74
C GLN A 84 -26.96 13.88 14.62
N VAL A 85 -28.02 13.10 14.37
CA VAL A 85 -29.06 13.45 13.40
C VAL A 85 -29.85 14.65 13.92
N ASP A 86 -30.26 14.63 15.18
CA ASP A 86 -31.00 15.71 15.83
C ASP A 86 -30.20 17.01 15.86
N GLN A 87 -28.90 16.92 16.20
CA GLN A 87 -28.00 18.06 16.15
C GLN A 87 -27.92 18.65 14.73
N ALA A 88 -27.75 17.81 13.70
CA ALA A 88 -27.71 18.27 12.32
C ALA A 88 -29.04 18.92 11.87
N LEU A 89 -30.18 18.35 12.25
CA LEU A 89 -31.51 18.91 11.97
C LEU A 89 -31.73 20.27 12.67
N TRP A 90 -31.27 20.38 13.92
CA TRP A 90 -31.33 21.64 14.66
C TRP A 90 -30.47 22.72 14.01
N GLU A 91 -29.25 22.38 13.60
CA GLU A 91 -28.35 23.28 12.88
C GLU A 91 -28.96 23.77 11.56
N GLU A 92 -29.58 22.87 10.79
CA GLU A 92 -30.32 23.25 9.59
C GLU A 92 -31.48 24.20 9.90
N GLN A 93 -32.29 23.91 10.93
CA GLN A 93 -33.39 24.79 11.32
C GLN A 93 -32.92 26.19 11.70
N VAL A 94 -31.84 26.30 12.48
CA VAL A 94 -31.27 27.59 12.88
C VAL A 94 -30.80 28.37 11.65
N LEU A 95 -30.09 27.72 10.73
CA LEU A 95 -29.64 28.35 9.48
C LEU A 95 -30.81 28.85 8.61
N GLN A 96 -31.90 28.08 8.52
CA GLN A 96 -33.09 28.51 7.77
C GLN A 96 -33.77 29.71 8.43
N LYS A 97 -33.84 29.73 9.77
CA LYS A 97 -34.39 30.85 10.52
C LYS A 97 -33.56 32.11 10.31
N GLU A 98 -32.24 32.04 10.45
CA GLU A 98 -31.34 33.18 10.21
C GLU A 98 -31.46 33.74 8.78
N LYS A 99 -31.58 32.86 7.78
CA LYS A 99 -31.82 33.28 6.38
C LYS A 99 -33.15 34.03 6.25
N LYS A 100 -34.23 33.52 6.85
CA LYS A 100 -35.54 34.15 6.82
C LYS A 100 -35.53 35.51 7.51
N ASP A 101 -34.90 35.61 8.67
CA ASP A 101 -34.79 36.86 9.43
C ASP A 101 -33.98 37.91 8.65
N ARG A 102 -32.87 37.49 8.01
CA ARG A 102 -32.09 38.36 7.12
C ARG A 102 -32.89 38.84 5.91
N LEU A 103 -33.70 37.96 5.31
CA LEU A 103 -34.55 38.31 4.18
C LEU A 103 -35.65 39.31 4.59
N ALA A 104 -36.27 39.08 5.75
CA ALA A 104 -37.27 39.99 6.32
C ALA A 104 -36.68 41.38 6.62
N LEU A 105 -35.47 41.44 7.20
CA LEU A 105 -34.74 42.69 7.40
C LEU A 105 -34.46 43.41 6.07
N SER A 106 -34.03 42.68 5.03
CA SER A 106 -33.79 43.28 3.70
C SER A 106 -35.07 43.81 3.03
N GLN A 107 -36.21 43.12 3.19
CA GLN A 107 -37.52 43.61 2.71
C GLN A 107 -37.99 44.82 3.49
N ALA A 108 -37.83 44.81 4.83
CA ALA A 108 -38.16 45.95 5.66
C ALA A 108 -37.32 47.18 5.31
N ASP A 109 -36.01 47.03 5.10
CA ASP A 109 -35.13 48.10 4.63
C ASP A 109 -35.52 48.64 3.25
N SER A 110 -35.99 47.77 2.35
CA SER A 110 -36.49 48.15 1.01
C SER A 110 -37.78 48.98 1.10
N LEU A 111 -38.64 48.71 2.07
CA LEU A 111 -39.89 49.44 2.31
C LEU A 111 -39.66 50.77 3.07
N VAL A 112 -38.58 50.86 3.84
CA VAL A 112 -38.21 52.04 4.64
C VAL A 112 -37.35 53.04 3.85
N ARG A 113 -36.69 52.63 2.76
CA ARG A 113 -36.07 53.55 1.78
C ARG A 113 -37.07 53.89 0.66
N PRO A 114 -37.83 55.00 0.75
CA PRO A 114 -38.46 55.55 -0.44
C PRO A 114 -37.35 55.97 -1.41
N GLU A 115 -37.60 55.80 -2.71
CA GLU A 115 -36.82 56.44 -3.78
C GLU A 115 -36.49 57.87 -3.34
N ALA A 116 -35.21 58.18 -3.16
CA ALA A 116 -34.77 59.55 -2.96
C ALA A 116 -35.08 60.31 -4.26
N PRO A 117 -35.96 61.33 -4.24
CA PRO A 117 -36.27 62.06 -5.45
C PRO A 117 -35.22 63.16 -5.69
N ARG A 118 -34.52 63.07 -6.82
CA ARG A 118 -34.49 64.08 -7.90
C ARG A 118 -33.48 63.72 -8.98
#